data_AF-A0A0M5MHS6-F1
#
_entry.id   AF-A0A0M5MHS6-F1
#
_cell.length_a   1.000
_cell.length_b   1.000
_cell.length_c   1.000
_cell.angle_alpha   90.00
_cell.angle_beta   90.00
_cell.angle_gamma   90.00
#
_symmetry.space_group_name_H-M   'P 1'
#
loop_
_entity.id
_entity.type
_entity.pdbx_description
1 polymer ?
#
loop_
_entity_poly.entity_id
_entity_poly.type
_entity_poly.pdbx_seq_one_letter_code
_entity_poly.pdbx_strand_id
1 'polypeptide(L)' 'MVYYKRMAYCQIDKTKYVTYIFPIWGQYMRYKILTQQELEVALNKCKLAGWKVSNITKLSNKMLEIKSQRTRR' A
#
# COMPACT_ATOMS: atom_id res chain seq x y z
N MET A 1 -16.95 15.40 7.58
CA MET A 1 -16.78 14.35 6.54
C MET A 1 -15.29 14.23 6.22
N VAL A 2 -14.69 13.07 6.48
CA VAL A 2 -13.25 12.84 6.22
C VAL A 2 -13.12 12.35 4.78
N TYR A 3 -12.62 13.21 3.91
CA TYR A 3 -12.31 12.80 2.54
C TYR A 3 -10.99 12.03 2.58
N TYR A 4 -11.02 10.76 2.23
CA TYR A 4 -9.82 9.98 1.93
C TYR A 4 -9.61 10.07 0.42
N LYS A 5 -8.42 10.50 -0.02
CA LYS A 5 -8.12 10.68 -1.46
C LYS A 5 -6.98 9.80 -1.96
N ARG A 6 -6.34 9.05 -1.06
CA ARG A 6 -5.14 8.29 -1.37
C ARG A 6 -5.17 6.93 -0.70
N MET A 7 -4.80 5.91 -1.46
CA MET A 7 -4.60 4.55 -0.97
C MET A 7 -3.23 4.04 -1.43
N ALA A 8 -2.50 3.37 -0.55
CA ALA A 8 -1.35 2.55 -0.93
C ALA A 8 -1.63 1.09 -0.60
N TYR A 9 -0.98 0.16 -1.31
CA TYR A 9 -1.05 -1.25 -1.00
C TYR A 9 0.29 -1.94 -1.19
N CYS A 10 0.56 -2.93 -0.34
CA CYS A 10 1.77 -3.73 -0.34
C CYS A 10 1.40 -5.21 -0.31
N GLN A 11 2.04 -6.01 -1.16
CA GLN A 11 1.94 -7.46 -1.06
C GLN A 11 2.69 -7.94 0.17
N ILE A 12 2.04 -8.76 0.99
CA ILE A 12 2.68 -9.41 2.16
C ILE A 12 2.91 -10.90 1.86
N ASP A 13 2.01 -11.51 1.10
CA ASP A 13 2.07 -12.92 0.74
C ASP A 13 1.54 -13.08 -0.70
N LYS A 14 1.67 -14.28 -1.28
CA LYS A 14 1.21 -14.60 -2.64
C LYS A 14 -0.26 -14.22 -2.88
N THR A 15 -1.10 -14.28 -1.85
CA THR A 15 -2.55 -14.04 -1.96
C THR A 15 -3.05 -12.88 -1.09
N LYS A 16 -2.19 -12.25 -0.30
CA LYS A 16 -2.59 -11.23 0.70
C LYS A 16 -1.85 -9.91 0.51
N TYR A 17 -2.60 -8.83 0.66
CA TYR A 17 -2.12 -7.47 0.54
C TYR A 17 -2.55 -6.65 1.75
N VAL A 18 -1.65 -5.84 2.30
CA VAL A 18 -2.05 -4.77 3.20
C VAL A 18 -2.35 -3.54 2.39
N THR A 19 -3.48 -2.93 2.68
CA THR A 19 -3.89 -1.63 2.15
C THR A 19 -3.82 -0.58 3.23
N TYR A 20 -3.59 0.66 2.81
CA TYR A 20 -3.31 1.80 3.63
C TYR A 20 -4.07 2.99 3.07
N ILE A 21 -5.00 3.55 3.86
CA ILE A 21 -5.86 4.65 3.46
C ILE A 21 -5.42 5.89 4.21
N PHE A 22 -5.01 6.92 3.46
CA PHE A 22 -4.47 8.16 4.01
C PHE A 22 -5.57 9.22 4.10
N PRO A 23 -5.84 9.76 5.29
CA PRO A 23 -6.70 10.94 5.42
C PRO A 23 -5.99 12.16 4.82
N ILE A 24 -6.76 13.14 4.36
CA ILE A 24 -6.15 14.38 3.85
C ILE A 24 -5.56 15.21 5.00
N TRP A 25 -6.19 15.21 6.18
CA TRP A 25 -5.77 16.02 7.33
C TRP A 25 -5.97 15.30 8.65
N GLY A 26 -4.96 15.39 9.53
CA GLY A 26 -5.09 15.29 11.00
C GLY A 26 -5.63 13.98 11.58
N GLN A 27 -5.83 12.93 10.80
CA GLN A 27 -6.35 11.66 11.27
C GLN A 27 -5.35 10.52 11.10
N TYR A 28 -5.61 9.44 11.84
CA TYR A 28 -4.84 8.21 11.71
C TYR A 28 -5.07 7.55 10.36
N MET A 29 -3.98 7.07 9.80
CA MET A 29 -3.98 6.21 8.64
C MET A 29 -4.67 4.88 8.97
N ARG A 30 -5.62 4.47 8.12
CA ARG A 30 -6.33 3.20 8.29
C ARG A 30 -5.62 2.13 7.49
N TYR A 31 -5.64 0.90 7.99
CA TYR A 31 -5.12 -0.24 7.24
C TYR A 31 -6.09 -1.41 7.28
N LYS A 32 -6.02 -2.25 6.24
CA LYS A 32 -6.75 -3.52 6.18
C LYS A 32 -5.99 -4.52 5.32
N ILE A 33 -5.97 -5.77 5.76
CA ILE A 33 -5.45 -6.89 4.97
C ILE A 33 -6.58 -7.41 4.08
N LEU A 34 -6.30 -7.51 2.79
CA LEU A 34 -7.21 -7.94 1.74
C LEU A 34 -6.63 -9.14 1.01
N THR A 35 -7.51 -10.00 0.50
CA THR A 35 -7.19 -10.99 -0.52
C THR A 35 -7.01 -10.33 -1.89
N GLN A 36 -6.47 -11.07 -2.87
CA GLN A 36 -6.36 -10.61 -4.26
C GLN A 36 -7.69 -10.09 -4.83
N GLN A 37 -8.78 -10.84 -4.67
CA GLN A 37 -10.10 -10.48 -5.18
C GLN A 37 -10.65 -9.21 -4.53
N GLU A 38 -10.52 -9.10 -3.19
CA GLU A 38 -10.94 -7.90 -2.46
C GLU A 38 -10.12 -6.67 -2.85
N LEU A 39 -8.82 -6.85 -3.10
CA LEU A 39 -7.95 -5.78 -3.57
C LEU A 39 -8.42 -5.27 -4.93
N GLU A 40 -8.69 -6.14 -5.90
CA GLU A 40 -9.17 -5.74 -7.23
C GLU A 40 -10.48 -4.94 -7.16
N VAL A 41 -11.42 -5.39 -6.33
CA VAL A 41 -12.67 -4.65 -6.07
C VAL A 41 -12.37 -3.28 -5.44
N ALA A 42 -11.46 -3.21 -4.46
CA ALA A 42 -11.08 -1.96 -3.82
C ALA A 42 -10.39 -0.99 -4.80
N LEU A 43 -9.50 -1.49 -5.67
CA LEU A 43 -8.81 -0.71 -6.70
C LEU A 43 -9.81 -0.10 -7.69
N ASN A 44 -10.78 -0.90 -8.15
CA ASN A 44 -11.83 -0.42 -9.05
C ASN A 44 -12.68 0.67 -8.39
N LYS A 45 -13.11 0.47 -7.14
CA LYS A 45 -13.86 1.48 -6.39
C LYS A 45 -13.04 2.77 -6.19
N CYS A 46 -11.76 2.66 -5.85
CA CYS A 46 -10.86 3.80 -5.69
C CYS A 46 -10.69 4.57 -7.01
N LYS A 47 -10.51 3.86 -8.13
CA LYS A 47 -10.36 4.46 -9.47
C LYS A 47 -11.63 5.21 -9.88
N LEU A 48 -12.81 4.61 -9.68
CA LEU A 48 -14.10 5.24 -9.95
C LEU A 48 -14.34 6.48 -9.08
N ALA A 49 -13.88 6.46 -7.83
CA ALA A 49 -13.96 7.60 -6.92
C ALA A 49 -12.87 8.67 -7.16
N GLY A 50 -11.98 8.49 -8.14
CA GLY A 50 -10.89 9.42 -8.44
C GLY A 50 -9.77 9.45 -7.38
N TRP A 51 -9.60 8.37 -6.61
CA TRP A 51 -8.54 8.27 -5.61
C TRP A 51 -7.19 8.00 -6.26
N LYS A 52 -6.13 8.59 -5.70
CA LYS A 52 -4.76 8.25 -6.09
C LYS A 52 -4.37 6.93 -5.43
N VAL A 53 -4.02 5.94 -6.24
CA VAL A 53 -3.61 4.61 -5.75
C VAL A 53 -2.15 4.34 -6.08
N SER A 54 -1.40 3.84 -5.10
CA SER A 54 0.03 3.51 -5.26
C SER A 54 0.32 2.05 -4.85
N ASN A 55 0.93 1.28 -5.76
CA ASN A 55 1.53 0.00 -5.42
C ASN A 55 2.93 0.24 -4.82
N ILE A 56 3.09 -0.03 -3.53
CA ILE A 56 4.36 0.20 -2.81
C ILE A 56 5.19 -1.08 -2.63
N THR A 57 4.73 -2.22 -3.14
CA THR A 57 5.37 -3.53 -2.95
C THR A 57 6.85 -3.52 -3.34
N LYS A 58 7.19 -2.99 -4.54
CA LYS A 58 8.58 -2.92 -5.01
C LYS A 58 9.46 -2.03 -4.13
N LEU A 59 8.91 -0.92 -3.65
CA LEU A 59 9.62 0.00 -2.78
C LEU A 59 9.90 -0.64 -1.42
N SER A 60 8.89 -1.28 -0.82
CA SER A 60 9.02 -2.00 0.44
C SER A 60 10.07 -3.09 0.34
N ASN A 61 10.03 -3.91 -0.72
CA ASN A 61 11.03 -4.96 -0.93
C ASN A 61 12.44 -4.38 -1.03
N LYS A 62 12.63 -3.29 -1.80
CA LYS A 62 13.92 -2.61 -1.93
C LYS A 62 14.43 -2.01 -0.62
N MET A 63 13.54 -1.52 0.25
CA MET A 63 13.92 -1.00 1.57
C MET A 63 14.32 -2.10 2.54
N LEU A 64 13.76 -3.31 2.39
CA LEU A 64 14.06 -4.48 3.21
C LEU A 64 15.24 -5.31 2.66
N GLU A 65 15.75 -5.00 1.46
CA GLU A 65 16.96 -5.64 0.93
C GLU A 65 18.14 -5.40 1.89
N ILE A 66 18.64 -6.48 2.48
CA ILE A 66 19.87 -6.46 3.26
C ILE A 66 21.01 -6.17 2.29
N LYS A 67 21.50 -4.93 2.27
CA LYS A 67 22.69 -4.59 1.52
C LYS A 67 23.88 -5.29 2.18
N SER A 68 24.55 -6.19 1.46
CA SER A 68 25.83 -6.71 1.90
C SER A 68 26.76 -5.52 2.16
N GLN A 69 27.17 -5.30 3.41
CA GLN A 69 28.28 -4.40 3.70
C GLN A 69 29.46 -4.92 2.88
N ARG A 70 29.87 -4.16 1.85
CA ARG A 70 31.18 -4.38 1.22
C ARG A 70 32.21 -4.10 2.31
N THR A 71 32.69 -5.15 2.95
CA THR A 71 33.91 -5.10 3.76
C THR A 71 35.01 -4.67 2.81
N ARG A 72 35.40 -3.39 2.86
CA ARG A 72 36.66 -2.95 2.25
C ARG A 72 37.76 -3.68 3.03
N ARG A 73 38.26 -4.77 2.44
CA ARG A 73 39.56 -5.32 2.79
C ARG A 73 40.64 -4.44 2.20
#